data_AF-A0A6B2DF07-F1
#
_entry.id   AF-A0A6B2DF07-F1
#
_cell.length_a   1.000
_cell.length_b   1.000
_cell.length_c   1.000
_cell.angle_alpha   90.00
_cell.angle_beta   90.00
_cell.angle_gamma   90.00
#
_symmetry.space_group_name_H-M   'P 1'
#
loop_
_entity.id
_entity.type
_entity.pdbx_description
1 polymer ?
#
loop_
_entity_poly.entity_id
_entity_poly.type
_entity_poly.pdbx_seq_one_letter_code
_entity_poly.pdbx_strand_id
1 'polypeptide(L)'
;MSYEFCKIYVRADSVDVVRRVLPAESSLDVLRNDDRLPLERSGDDFVRWPVLVEAEPGDEDPATVVRLVTRVLEILWRHGYEAVASCDFEDELPYAGGIARLRRPPGSQGAGRGEWRRAAQQCRE
;
A
#
# COMPACT_ATOMS: atom_id res chain seq x y z
N MET A 1 -2.35 -20.89 14.43
CA MET A 1 -2.28 -20.40 13.05
C MET A 1 -1.36 -19.20 13.09
N SER A 2 -0.16 -19.33 12.52
CA SER A 2 0.75 -18.21 12.30
C SER A 2 0.59 -17.78 10.85
N TYR A 3 0.59 -16.46 10.59
CA TYR A 3 0.65 -15.96 9.23
C TYR A 3 2.12 -15.87 8.83
N GLU A 4 2.55 -16.69 7.88
CA GLU A 4 3.97 -16.74 7.52
C GLU A 4 4.40 -15.56 6.66
N PHE A 5 3.49 -15.00 5.84
CA PHE A 5 3.92 -14.06 4.82
C PHE A 5 2.78 -13.26 4.19
N CYS A 6 2.98 -11.96 3.97
CA CYS A 6 2.03 -11.11 3.25
C CYS A 6 2.75 -10.27 2.17
N LYS A 7 2.25 -10.33 0.93
CA LYS A 7 2.72 -9.52 -0.20
C LYS A 7 1.82 -8.31 -0.38
N ILE A 8 2.38 -7.11 -0.36
CA ILE A 8 1.66 -5.87 -0.66
C ILE A 8 2.22 -5.26 -1.93
N TYR A 9 1.44 -5.32 -3.00
CA TYR A 9 1.79 -4.73 -4.29
C TYR A 9 1.49 -3.24 -4.26
N VAL A 10 2.45 -2.43 -4.72
CA VAL A 10 2.33 -0.97 -4.69
C VAL A 10 2.59 -0.39 -6.08
N ARG A 11 1.64 0.41 -6.55
CA ARG A 11 1.77 1.17 -7.80
C ARG A 11 2.64 2.40 -7.57
N ALA A 12 3.94 2.23 -7.75
CA ALA A 12 4.94 3.28 -7.57
C ALA A 12 6.09 3.16 -8.58
N ASP A 13 6.79 4.27 -8.84
CA ASP A 13 7.90 4.33 -9.79
C ASP A 13 9.17 3.62 -9.29
N SER A 14 9.39 3.56 -7.98
CA SER A 14 10.59 2.95 -7.40
C SER A 14 10.42 2.51 -5.95
N VAL A 15 11.31 1.63 -5.51
CA VAL A 15 11.40 1.20 -4.11
C VAL A 15 11.73 2.36 -3.17
N ASP A 16 12.53 3.32 -3.61
CA ASP A 16 12.99 4.42 -2.78
C ASP A 16 11.86 5.36 -2.35
N VAL A 17 10.87 5.59 -3.24
CA VAL A 17 9.73 6.44 -2.90
C VAL A 17 8.79 5.76 -1.89
N VAL A 18 8.70 4.44 -1.93
CA VAL A 18 7.92 3.63 -0.98
C VAL A 18 8.63 3.54 0.37
N ARG A 19 9.95 3.27 0.38
CA ARG A 19 10.77 3.22 1.60
C ARG A 19 10.73 4.52 2.40
N ARG A 20 10.58 5.67 1.73
CA ARG A 20 10.53 6.99 2.40
C ARG A 20 9.23 7.23 3.18
N VAL A 21 8.14 6.54 2.83
CA VAL A 21 6.83 6.75 3.48
C VAL A 21 6.50 5.68 4.49
N LEU A 22 7.07 4.48 4.34
CA LEU A 22 6.86 3.39 5.27
C LEU A 22 7.73 3.57 6.52
N PRO A 23 7.25 3.09 7.68
CA PRO A 23 8.06 3.02 8.87
C PRO A 23 9.24 2.06 8.65
N ALA A 24 10.38 2.36 9.27
CA ALA A 24 11.51 1.44 9.30
C ALA A 24 11.24 0.34 10.31
N GLU A 25 10.53 -0.70 9.87
CA GLU A 25 10.22 -1.90 10.64
C GLU A 25 11.05 -3.06 10.10
N SER A 26 11.65 -3.87 10.97
CA SER A 26 12.47 -5.02 10.55
C SER A 26 11.66 -6.12 9.85
N SER A 27 10.35 -6.16 10.09
CA SER A 27 9.43 -7.12 9.48
C SER A 27 8.90 -6.69 8.12
N LEU A 28 9.41 -5.57 7.56
CA LEU A 28 8.96 -5.03 6.28
C LEU A 28 10.13 -4.87 5.31
N ASP A 29 10.08 -5.60 4.20
CA ASP A 29 11.04 -5.47 3.11
C ASP A 29 10.40 -4.84 1.89
N VAL A 30 10.98 -3.73 1.43
CA VAL A 30 10.52 -3.05 0.21
C VAL A 30 11.44 -3.44 -0.94
N LEU A 31 10.86 -4.11 -1.94
CA LEU A 31 11.55 -4.76 -3.04
C LEU A 31 10.99 -4.33 -4.38
N ARG A 32 11.79 -4.52 -5.43
CA ARG A 32 11.28 -4.45 -6.80
C ARG A 32 10.56 -5.76 -7.10
N ASN A 33 9.38 -5.69 -7.67
CA ASN A 33 8.68 -6.88 -8.13
C ASN A 33 9.36 -7.42 -9.39
N ASP A 34 9.80 -8.67 -9.40
CA ASP A 34 10.47 -9.28 -10.55
C ASP A 34 9.53 -9.52 -11.72
N ASP A 35 8.25 -9.75 -11.43
CA ASP A 35 7.19 -9.93 -12.42
C ASP A 35 6.63 -8.61 -12.98
N ARG A 36 7.26 -7.47 -12.63
CA ARG A 36 6.76 -6.14 -12.96
C ARG A 36 6.64 -5.88 -14.45
N LEU A 37 5.58 -5.17 -14.81
CA LEU A 37 5.52 -4.38 -16.05
C LEU A 37 5.91 -2.93 -15.76
N PRO A 38 6.30 -2.15 -16.79
CA PRO A 38 6.37 -0.70 -16.68
C PRO A 38 5.06 -0.13 -16.12
N LEU A 39 5.15 0.93 -15.30
CA LEU A 39 4.02 1.50 -14.56
C LEU A 39 2.84 1.90 -15.46
N GLU A 40 3.14 2.36 -16.67
CA GLU A 40 2.16 2.77 -17.67
C GLU A 40 1.42 1.58 -18.30
N ARG A 41 2.03 0.39 -18.24
CA ARG A 41 1.51 -0.85 -18.83
C ARG A 41 0.87 -1.79 -17.81
N SER A 42 1.14 -1.59 -16.53
CA SER A 42 0.65 -2.49 -15.47
C SER A 42 -0.84 -2.31 -15.18
N GLY A 43 -1.41 -1.12 -15.42
CA GLY A 43 -2.85 -0.87 -15.25
C GLY A 43 -3.33 -1.28 -13.85
N ASP A 44 -4.45 -2.00 -13.81
CA ASP A 44 -5.05 -2.53 -12.58
C ASP A 44 -4.61 -3.99 -12.28
N ASP A 45 -3.71 -4.55 -13.10
CA ASP A 45 -3.08 -5.84 -12.84
C ASP A 45 -2.02 -5.68 -11.75
N PHE A 46 -2.49 -5.61 -10.50
CA PHE A 46 -1.65 -5.28 -9.34
C PHE A 46 -0.47 -6.24 -9.16
N VAL A 47 -0.60 -7.49 -9.58
CA VAL A 47 0.47 -8.50 -9.54
C VAL A 47 1.66 -8.08 -10.41
N ARG A 48 1.43 -7.23 -11.42
CA ARG A 48 2.45 -6.65 -12.30
C ARG A 48 2.94 -5.27 -11.88
N TRP A 49 2.51 -4.74 -10.73
CA TRP A 49 2.97 -3.44 -10.27
C TRP A 49 4.46 -3.43 -9.90
N PRO A 50 5.19 -2.31 -10.06
CA PRO A 50 6.66 -2.32 -10.01
C PRO A 50 7.28 -2.57 -8.64
N VAL A 51 6.56 -2.26 -7.56
CA VAL A 51 7.07 -2.32 -6.19
C VAL A 51 6.25 -3.31 -5.37
N LEU A 52 6.95 -4.06 -4.53
CA LEU A 52 6.39 -4.99 -3.57
C LEU A 52 6.88 -4.62 -2.17
N VAL A 53 6.01 -4.74 -1.18
CA VAL A 53 6.37 -4.76 0.24
C VAL A 53 6.07 -6.16 0.75
N GLU A 54 7.07 -6.84 1.28
CA GLU A 54 6.94 -8.14 1.92
C GLU A 54 6.88 -7.91 3.42
N ALA A 55 5.84 -8.45 4.06
CA ALA A 55 5.70 -8.42 5.51
C ALA A 55 5.95 -9.82 6.08
N GLU A 56 7.00 -9.93 6.87
CA GLU A 56 7.46 -11.15 7.55
C GLU A 56 7.33 -10.96 9.08
N PRO A 57 6.15 -11.22 9.64
CA PRO A 57 5.87 -10.92 11.04
C PRO A 57 6.52 -11.91 12.02
N GLY A 58 7.18 -12.99 11.57
CA GLY A 58 7.79 -13.99 12.46
C GLY A 58 6.75 -14.75 13.28
N ASP A 59 6.98 -14.90 14.60
CA ASP A 59 6.10 -15.62 15.53
C ASP A 59 4.99 -14.73 16.14
N GLU A 60 4.71 -13.57 15.56
CA GLU A 60 3.68 -12.65 16.04
C GLU A 60 2.28 -13.27 15.95
N ASP A 61 1.37 -12.84 16.84
CA ASP A 61 -0.01 -13.32 16.81
C ASP A 61 -0.76 -12.78 15.57
N PRO A 62 -1.76 -13.52 15.06
CA PRO A 62 -2.58 -13.13 13.91
C PRO A 62 -3.09 -11.69 13.93
N ALA A 63 -3.59 -11.21 15.07
CA ALA A 63 -4.15 -9.87 15.17
C ALA A 63 -3.06 -8.79 15.07
N THR A 64 -1.85 -9.08 15.54
CA THR A 64 -0.68 -8.19 15.37
C THR A 64 -0.28 -8.07 13.90
N VAL A 65 -0.26 -9.18 13.16
CA VAL A 65 0.01 -9.18 11.71
C VAL A 65 -1.03 -8.36 10.95
N VAL A 66 -2.32 -8.62 11.20
CA VAL A 66 -3.42 -7.89 10.55
C VAL A 66 -3.32 -6.39 10.82
N ARG A 67 -3.01 -5.98 12.06
CA ARG A 67 -2.80 -4.57 12.41
C ARG A 67 -1.60 -3.96 11.68
N LEU A 68 -0.49 -4.69 11.58
CA LEU A 68 0.71 -4.24 10.86
C LEU A 68 0.39 -4.00 9.39
N VAL A 69 -0.16 -5.00 8.69
CA VAL A 69 -0.49 -4.89 7.26
C VAL A 69 -1.55 -3.81 7.00
N THR A 70 -2.55 -3.71 7.87
CA THR A 70 -3.55 -2.62 7.82
C THR A 70 -2.89 -1.25 7.89
N ARG A 71 -1.99 -1.05 8.85
CA ARG A 71 -1.26 0.21 9.00
C ARG A 71 -0.41 0.54 7.78
N VAL A 72 0.26 -0.45 7.20
CA VAL A 72 1.07 -0.27 5.97
C VAL A 72 0.18 0.18 4.81
N LEU A 73 -0.94 -0.51 4.57
CA LEU A 73 -1.91 -0.14 3.52
C LEU A 73 -2.43 1.29 3.70
N GLU A 74 -2.85 1.65 4.93
CA GLU A 74 -3.37 2.98 5.23
C GLU A 74 -2.33 4.09 5.01
N ILE A 75 -1.07 3.85 5.40
CA ILE A 75 0.03 4.78 5.13
C ILE A 75 0.18 4.98 3.62
N LEU A 76 0.29 3.90 2.85
CA LEU A 76 0.45 3.96 1.40
C LEU A 76 -0.69 4.74 0.74
N TRP A 77 -1.94 4.42 1.10
CA TRP A 77 -3.12 5.10 0.57
C TRP A 77 -3.17 6.58 0.96
N ARG A 78 -2.80 6.93 2.20
CA ARG A 78 -2.73 8.34 2.65
C ARG A 78 -1.67 9.13 1.89
N HIS A 79 -0.59 8.48 1.46
CA HIS A 79 0.43 9.07 0.59
C HIS A 79 0.06 9.05 -0.90
N GLY A 80 -1.13 8.58 -1.26
CA GLY A 80 -1.67 8.61 -2.61
C GLY A 80 -1.25 7.43 -3.49
N TYR A 81 -0.60 6.41 -2.93
CA TYR A 81 -0.27 5.20 -3.66
C TYR A 81 -1.48 4.28 -3.76
N GLU A 82 -1.60 3.58 -4.89
CA GLU A 82 -2.45 2.40 -4.98
C GLU A 82 -1.68 1.22 -4.40
N ALA A 83 -2.29 0.50 -3.48
CA ALA A 83 -1.67 -0.63 -2.80
C ALA A 83 -2.70 -1.75 -2.57
N VAL A 84 -2.30 -2.99 -2.82
CA VAL A 84 -3.12 -4.20 -2.65
C VAL A 84 -2.31 -5.27 -1.93
N ALA A 85 -2.79 -5.73 -0.78
CA ALA A 85 -2.28 -6.90 -0.08
C ALA A 85 -2.87 -8.18 -0.69
N SER A 86 -2.02 -9.21 -0.78
CA SER A 86 -2.35 -10.58 -1.21
C SER A 86 -1.80 -11.54 -0.15
N CYS A 87 -2.72 -12.19 0.58
CA CYS A 87 -2.45 -13.09 1.71
C CYS A 87 -3.69 -13.93 2.04
N ASP A 88 -3.61 -14.83 3.02
CA ASP A 88 -4.71 -15.71 3.42
C ASP A 88 -5.76 -15.04 4.34
N PHE A 89 -5.52 -13.80 4.76
CA PHE A 89 -6.39 -12.99 5.63
C PHE A 89 -6.83 -11.68 4.97
N GLU A 90 -6.88 -11.64 3.63
CA GLU A 90 -7.28 -10.46 2.86
C GLU A 90 -8.65 -9.91 3.26
N ASP A 91 -9.56 -10.79 3.65
CA ASP A 91 -10.92 -10.48 4.09
C ASP A 91 -10.98 -9.80 5.47
N GLU A 92 -9.95 -9.97 6.29
CA GLU A 92 -9.78 -9.25 7.56
C GLU A 92 -9.18 -7.84 7.35
N LEU A 93 -8.60 -7.59 6.18
CA LEU A 93 -7.99 -6.31 5.84
C LEU A 93 -9.01 -5.31 5.27
N PRO A 94 -8.78 -3.99 5.47
CA PRO A 94 -9.64 -2.97 4.90
C PRO A 94 -9.75 -3.10 3.37
N TYR A 95 -10.98 -3.00 2.86
CA TYR A 95 -11.28 -3.10 1.43
C TYR A 95 -10.81 -4.42 0.77
N ALA A 96 -10.86 -5.53 1.50
CA ALA A 96 -10.37 -6.84 1.07
C ALA A 96 -8.90 -6.77 0.60
N GLY A 97 -8.03 -6.28 1.47
CA GLY A 97 -6.61 -6.02 1.15
C GLY A 97 -6.39 -4.83 0.21
N GLY A 98 -7.41 -4.06 -0.16
CA GLY A 98 -7.30 -2.91 -1.07
C GLY A 98 -7.86 -3.16 -2.47
N ILE A 99 -8.13 -4.41 -2.86
CA ILE A 99 -8.63 -4.73 -4.20
C ILE A 99 -9.98 -4.06 -4.49
N ALA A 100 -10.82 -3.90 -3.47
CA ALA A 100 -12.11 -3.23 -3.62
C ALA A 100 -11.96 -1.72 -3.90
N ARG A 101 -10.80 -1.12 -3.62
CA ARG A 101 -10.51 0.29 -3.97
C ARG A 101 -10.23 0.48 -5.45
N LEU A 102 -9.65 -0.52 -6.13
CA LEU A 102 -9.36 -0.48 -7.58
C LEU A 102 -10.63 -0.61 -8.42
N ARG A 103 -11.61 -1.38 -7.93
CA ARG A 103 -12.88 -1.63 -8.62
C ARG A 103 -13.85 -0.44 -8.59
N ARG A 104 -13.49 0.69 -7.98
CA ARG A 104 -14.34 1.87 -7.94
C ARG A 104 -14.38 2.50 -9.34
N PRO A 105 -15.57 2.72 -9.94
CA PRO A 105 -15.66 3.23 -11.30
C PRO A 105 -14.96 4.58 -11.43
N PRO A 106 -14.30 4.85 -12.57
CA PRO A 106 -13.68 6.15 -12.86
C PRO A 106 -14.77 7.20 -13.08
N GLY A 107 -15.30 7.72 -11.97
CA GLY A 107 -16.35 8.75 -11.95
C GLY A 107 -16.55 9.42 -10.59
N SER A 108 -15.80 9.01 -9.56
CA SER A 108 -15.86 9.59 -8.21
C SER A 108 -14.51 10.09 -7.67
N GLN A 109 -13.49 10.24 -8.53
CA GLN A 109 -12.33 11.07 -8.20
C GLN A 109 -12.70 12.53 -8.49
N GLY A 110 -13.21 13.21 -7.47
CA GLY A 110 -13.25 14.66 -7.45
C GLY A 110 -11.85 15.23 -7.68
N ALA A 111 -11.79 16.32 -8.42
CA ALA A 111 -10.62 17.14 -8.64
C ALA A 111 -9.78 17.30 -7.36
N GLY A 112 -8.51 16.94 -7.41
CA GLY A 112 -7.67 17.02 -6.21
C GLY A 112 -6.21 16.58 -6.34
N ARG A 113 -5.67 16.40 -7.55
CA ARG A 113 -4.20 16.39 -7.73
C ARG A 113 -3.74 17.85 -7.69
N GLY A 114 -3.59 18.44 -6.49
CA GLY A 114 -2.96 19.76 -6.38
C GLY A 114 -3.26 20.68 -5.20
N GLU A 115 -4.03 20.31 -4.17
CA GLU A 115 -4.35 21.27 -3.10
C GLU A 115 -4.26 20.68 -1.68
N TRP A 116 -3.04 20.35 -1.25
CA TRP A 116 -2.74 20.13 0.19
C TRP A 116 -1.66 21.10 0.71
N ARG A 117 -1.35 22.17 -0.04
CA ARG A 117 -0.37 23.20 0.34
C ARG A 117 -0.95 24.48 0.94
N ARG A 118 -2.24 24.52 1.32
CA ARG A 118 -2.86 25.72 1.94
C ARG A 118 -3.44 25.54 3.34
N ALA A 119 -3.35 24.37 3.95
CA ALA A 119 -3.81 24.16 5.33
C ALA A 119 -2.76 24.49 6.42
N ALA A 120 -1.55 24.95 6.05
CA ALA A 120 -0.47 25.28 7.00
C ALA A 120 -0.17 26.79 7.13
N GLN A 121 -1.01 27.66 6.56
CA GLN A 121 -0.76 29.12 6.55
C GLN A 121 -1.95 29.92 7.08
N GLN A 122 -2.56 29.46 8.17
CA GLN A 122 -3.57 30.25 8.90
C GLN A 122 -3.43 30.05 10.41
N CYS A 123 -2.28 30.46 10.95
CA CYS A 123 -2.02 30.68 12.37
C CYS A 123 -1.12 31.92 12.57
N ARG A 124 -1.42 33.02 11.88
CA ARG A 124 -0.87 34.35 12.19
C ARG A 124 -1.91 35.40 11.88
N GLU A 125 -2.79 35.66 12.82
CA GLU A 125 -3.27 37.00 13.21
C GLU A 125 -3.52 36.97 14.72
#